data_AF-A0A960WMX9-F1
#
_entry.id   AF-A0A960WMX9-F1
#
_cell.length_a   1.000
_cell.length_b   1.000
_cell.length_c   1.000
_cell.angle_alpha   90.00
_cell.angle_beta   90.00
_cell.angle_gamma   90.00
#
_symmetry.space_group_name_H-M   'P 1'
#
loop_
_entity.id
_entity.type
_entity.pdbx_description
1 polymer ?
#
loop_
_entity_poly.entity_id
_entity_poly.type
_entity_poly.pdbx_seq_one_letter_code
_entity_poly.pdbx_strand_id
1 'polypeptide(L)'
;MNKRPLLILTALVAAVFLTSCIEEYQGAGFSSGLSGSRSGGSGGSAVESGLSKHDVALRFLTAFIRLDRTMALKYATPEAVSKLNWNTSHRGNIPYYDDKMLLQFNGGWARVYFQDIGDTYKIVDFEVHSR
;
A
#
# COMPACT_ATOMS: atom_id res chain seq x y z
N MET A 1 33.62 -11.87 -41.65
CA MET A 1 32.27 -11.42 -42.06
C MET A 1 31.26 -12.49 -41.70
N ASN A 2 30.11 -12.06 -41.18
CA ASN A 2 28.81 -12.74 -41.12
C ASN A 2 28.62 -13.91 -40.14
N LYS A 3 28.17 -13.58 -38.93
CA LYS A 3 27.36 -14.48 -38.06
C LYS A 3 26.30 -13.69 -37.28
N ARG A 4 25.31 -13.16 -37.99
CA ARG A 4 24.03 -12.70 -37.41
C ARG A 4 22.95 -12.92 -38.46
N PRO A 5 22.27 -14.08 -38.43
CA PRO A 5 20.83 -13.99 -38.19
C PRO A 5 20.32 -15.25 -37.47
N LEU A 6 20.37 -15.26 -36.14
CA LEU A 6 19.73 -16.33 -35.34
C LEU A 6 19.00 -15.80 -34.11
N LEU A 7 18.51 -14.55 -34.17
CA LEU A 7 17.87 -13.89 -33.03
C LEU A 7 16.67 -13.04 -33.44
N ILE A 8 15.86 -13.49 -34.41
CA ILE A 8 14.60 -12.80 -34.77
C ILE A 8 13.38 -13.76 -34.76
N LEU A 9 13.57 -15.08 -34.58
CA LEU A 9 12.46 -16.05 -34.71
C LEU A 9 11.85 -16.58 -33.40
N THR A 10 12.24 -16.06 -32.24
CA THR A 10 11.76 -16.56 -30.92
C THR A 10 10.83 -15.59 -30.18
N ALA A 11 10.46 -14.46 -30.77
CA ALA A 11 9.63 -13.45 -30.10
C ALA A 11 8.10 -13.61 -30.33
N LEU A 12 7.64 -14.56 -31.16
CA LEU A 12 6.24 -14.59 -31.62
C LEU A 12 5.36 -15.70 -31.02
N VAL A 13 5.86 -16.57 -30.15
CA VAL A 13 5.11 -17.75 -29.65
C VAL A 13 4.66 -17.63 -28.17
N ALA A 14 5.07 -16.58 -27.45
CA ALA A 14 4.72 -16.40 -26.03
C ALA A 14 3.49 -15.50 -25.77
N ALA A 15 2.68 -15.21 -26.79
CA ALA A 15 1.56 -14.25 -26.70
C ALA A 15 0.15 -14.88 -26.66
N VAL A 16 0.01 -16.21 -26.48
CA VAL A 16 -1.28 -16.91 -26.63
C VAL A 16 -1.81 -17.52 -25.31
N PHE A 17 -1.16 -17.32 -24.16
CA PHE A 17 -1.55 -17.96 -22.88
C PHE A 17 -2.05 -17.00 -21.78
N LEU A 18 -2.72 -15.90 -22.13
CA LEU A 18 -3.33 -14.99 -21.14
C LEU A 18 -4.78 -14.58 -21.47
N THR A 19 -5.56 -15.48 -22.08
CA THR A 19 -7.02 -15.30 -22.26
C THR A 19 -7.80 -16.23 -21.33
N SER A 20 -7.87 -15.86 -20.05
CA SER A 20 -8.80 -16.31 -19.00
C SER A 20 -8.37 -15.49 -17.77
N CYS A 21 -9.02 -14.41 -17.36
CA CYS A 21 -10.38 -14.36 -16.82
C CYS A 21 -11.05 -13.04 -17.21
N ILE A 22 -12.12 -13.11 -18.00
CA ILE A 22 -13.14 -12.07 -18.07
C ILE A 22 -14.23 -12.54 -17.10
N GLU A 23 -14.31 -11.92 -15.93
CA GLU A 23 -15.40 -12.13 -14.99
C GLU A 23 -16.45 -11.04 -15.23
N GLU A 24 -17.45 -11.44 -16.01
CA GLU A 24 -18.87 -11.15 -15.87
C GLU A 24 -19.28 -9.92 -15.04
N TYR A 25 -19.48 -8.78 -15.73
CA TYR A 25 -20.31 -7.68 -15.23
C TYR A 25 -21.73 -7.86 -15.77
N GLN A 26 -22.60 -8.55 -15.03
CA GLN A 26 -24.06 -8.47 -15.24
C GLN A 26 -24.83 -8.52 -13.90
N GLY A 27 -25.46 -7.39 -13.59
CA GLY A 27 -26.87 -7.38 -13.20
C GLY A 27 -27.25 -7.73 -11.77
N ALA A 28 -27.07 -6.78 -10.85
CA ALA A 28 -27.98 -6.59 -9.71
C ALA A 28 -28.13 -5.07 -9.57
N GLY A 29 -29.25 -4.44 -9.90
CA GLY A 29 -30.60 -4.71 -9.41
C GLY A 29 -31.09 -3.36 -8.90
N PHE A 30 -31.83 -2.62 -9.74
CA PHE A 30 -32.51 -1.42 -9.29
C PHE A 30 -33.63 -1.85 -8.34
N SER A 31 -33.52 -1.46 -7.08
CA SER A 31 -34.60 -1.56 -6.11
C SER A 31 -34.57 -0.33 -5.21
N SER A 32 -35.60 0.48 -5.40
CA SER A 32 -36.01 1.66 -4.67
C SER A 32 -36.22 1.36 -3.17
N GLY A 33 -35.92 2.31 -2.29
CA GLY A 33 -36.38 2.21 -0.90
C GLY A 33 -35.80 3.21 0.10
N LEU A 34 -36.56 4.28 0.32
CA LEU A 34 -36.75 5.03 1.57
C LEU A 34 -35.57 5.69 2.33
N SER A 35 -35.82 6.98 2.60
CA SER A 35 -35.32 7.82 3.68
C SER A 35 -34.95 7.09 4.98
N GLY A 36 -33.80 7.47 5.53
CA GLY A 36 -33.43 7.18 6.91
C GLY A 36 -32.18 7.95 7.33
N SER A 37 -32.39 9.11 7.96
CA SER A 37 -31.36 9.79 8.76
C SER A 37 -30.84 8.86 9.85
N ARG A 38 -29.51 8.71 9.96
CA ARG A 38 -28.75 8.55 11.23
C ARG A 38 -27.25 8.50 10.97
N SER A 39 -26.58 9.52 11.50
CA SER A 39 -25.42 9.41 12.40
C SER A 39 -24.23 8.53 11.99
N GLY A 40 -23.12 9.21 11.69
CA GLY A 40 -21.76 8.84 12.14
C GLY A 40 -21.36 7.37 12.10
N GLY A 41 -20.93 6.90 10.93
CA GLY A 41 -20.16 5.66 10.81
C GLY A 41 -18.71 5.99 10.50
N SER A 42 -17.87 6.15 11.52
CA SER A 42 -16.42 5.98 11.36
C SER A 42 -16.19 4.53 10.96
N GLY A 43 -16.08 4.29 9.65
CA GLY A 43 -15.68 3.01 9.09
C GLY A 43 -14.25 2.70 9.49
N GLY A 44 -14.07 2.16 10.70
CA GLY A 44 -12.85 1.48 11.10
C GLY A 44 -12.68 0.29 10.17
N SER A 45 -11.88 0.45 9.13
CA SER A 45 -11.41 -0.69 8.32
C SER A 45 -10.70 -1.64 9.27
N ALA A 46 -11.25 -2.85 9.41
CA ALA A 46 -10.67 -3.89 10.23
C ALA A 46 -9.20 -4.11 9.81
N VAL A 47 -8.29 -3.96 10.77
CA VAL A 47 -6.91 -4.39 10.59
C VAL A 47 -6.94 -5.91 10.53
N GLU A 48 -6.32 -6.50 9.51
CA GLU A 48 -6.17 -7.95 9.45
C GLU A 48 -5.46 -8.42 10.73
N SER A 49 -6.06 -9.40 11.41
CA SER A 49 -5.53 -9.99 12.64
C SER A 49 -4.29 -10.84 12.33
N GLY A 50 -3.34 -10.87 13.27
CA GLY A 50 -2.13 -11.67 13.21
C GLY A 50 -0.95 -11.06 12.43
N LEU A 51 -1.01 -9.78 12.05
CA LEU A 51 0.12 -9.15 11.35
C LEU A 51 1.29 -8.88 12.31
N SER A 52 2.51 -9.20 11.89
CA SER A 52 3.72 -8.80 12.61
C SER A 52 4.01 -7.31 12.41
N LYS A 53 4.89 -6.72 13.24
CA LYS A 53 5.38 -5.34 13.04
C LYS A 53 5.95 -5.13 11.64
N HIS A 54 6.65 -6.15 11.12
CA HIS A 54 7.23 -6.11 9.79
C HIS A 54 6.14 -6.05 8.71
N ASP A 55 5.09 -6.88 8.81
CA ASP A 55 3.99 -6.88 7.84
C ASP A 55 3.23 -5.55 7.85
N VAL A 56 2.96 -5.02 9.05
CA VAL A 56 2.35 -3.69 9.22
C VAL A 56 3.21 -2.62 8.57
N ALA A 57 4.52 -2.65 8.77
CA ALA A 57 5.45 -1.72 8.15
C ALA A 57 5.47 -1.82 6.63
N LEU A 58 5.51 -3.02 6.05
CA LEU A 58 5.50 -3.21 4.60
C LEU A 58 4.18 -2.76 3.96
N ARG A 59 3.05 -3.04 4.61
CA ARG A 59 1.73 -2.61 4.13
C ARG A 59 1.58 -1.09 4.21
N PHE A 60 2.06 -0.49 5.30
CA PHE A 60 2.16 0.96 5.43
C PHE A 60 3.07 1.57 4.36
N LEU A 61 4.26 0.99 4.16
CA LEU A 61 5.22 1.42 3.15
C LEU A 61 4.61 1.38 1.74
N THR A 62 3.89 0.31 1.43
CA THR A 62 3.16 0.17 0.17
C THR A 62 2.14 1.29 -0.01
N ALA A 63 1.37 1.62 1.03
CA ALA A 63 0.44 2.75 0.99
C ALA A 63 1.16 4.09 0.81
N PHE A 64 2.29 4.30 1.50
CA PHE A 64 3.11 5.51 1.40
C PHE A 64 3.75 5.69 0.02
N ILE A 65 4.24 4.61 -0.60
CA ILE A 65 4.77 4.62 -1.97
C ILE A 65 3.68 5.05 -2.96
N ARG A 66 2.44 4.57 -2.75
CA ARG A 66 1.28 4.89 -3.58
C ARG A 66 0.65 6.25 -3.27
N LEU A 67 1.18 6.97 -2.27
CA LEU A 67 0.61 8.22 -1.74
C LEU A 67 -0.87 8.06 -1.29
N ASP A 68 -1.24 6.86 -0.84
CA ASP A 68 -2.60 6.52 -0.42
C ASP A 68 -2.74 6.66 1.10
N ARG A 69 -3.13 7.87 1.52
CA ARG A 69 -3.28 8.21 2.94
C ARG A 69 -4.38 7.40 3.62
N THR A 70 -5.46 7.07 2.91
CA THR A 70 -6.58 6.31 3.46
C THR A 70 -6.17 4.87 3.76
N MET A 71 -5.39 4.25 2.87
CA MET A 71 -4.82 2.92 3.13
C MET A 71 -3.80 2.94 4.25
N ALA A 72 -2.98 3.98 4.37
CA ALA A 72 -2.00 4.10 5.44
C ALA A 72 -2.63 4.15 6.84
N LEU A 73 -3.79 4.80 6.97
CA LEU A 73 -4.56 4.89 8.23
C LEU A 73 -5.08 3.53 8.74
N LYS A 74 -5.07 2.48 7.92
CA LYS A 74 -5.35 1.11 8.37
C LYS A 74 -4.22 0.56 9.25
N TYR A 75 -2.99 1.02 9.05
CA TYR A 75 -1.79 0.47 9.67
C TYR A 75 -1.12 1.45 10.64
N ALA A 76 -1.50 2.73 10.59
CA ALA A 76 -0.93 3.79 11.41
C ALA A 76 -2.01 4.69 12.02
N THR A 77 -1.69 5.35 13.13
CA THR A 77 -2.55 6.37 13.72
C THR A 77 -2.59 7.64 12.85
N PRO A 78 -3.67 8.44 12.92
CA PRO A 78 -3.74 9.72 12.21
C PRO A 78 -2.57 10.66 12.55
N GLU A 79 -2.13 10.65 13.81
CA GLU A 79 -1.01 11.44 14.31
C GLU A 79 0.29 11.04 13.60
N ALA A 80 0.61 9.75 13.55
CA ALA A 80 1.79 9.26 12.84
C ALA A 80 1.73 9.61 11.35
N VAL A 81 0.60 9.36 10.69
CA VAL A 81 0.40 9.67 9.26
C VAL A 81 0.63 11.16 8.98
N SER A 82 0.25 12.06 9.89
CA SER A 82 0.40 13.50 9.70
C SER A 82 1.85 14.00 9.68
N LYS A 83 2.80 13.21 10.21
CA LYS A 83 4.23 13.58 10.25
C LYS A 83 4.96 13.39 8.92
N LEU A 84 4.35 12.66 7.98
CA LEU A 84 4.96 12.38 6.67
C LEU A 84 4.41 13.32 5.58
N ASN A 85 5.24 13.58 4.56
CA ASN A 85 4.82 14.36 3.40
C ASN A 85 4.21 13.44 2.32
N TRP A 86 2.88 13.53 2.14
CA TRP A 86 2.09 12.72 1.20
C TRP A 86 1.99 13.30 -0.21
N ASN A 87 2.57 14.47 -0.46
CA ASN A 87 2.53 15.15 -1.75
C ASN A 87 3.85 15.01 -2.54
N THR A 88 4.85 14.36 -1.93
CA THR A 88 6.17 14.20 -2.54
C THR A 88 6.24 12.88 -3.28
N SER A 89 6.42 12.96 -4.60
CA SER A 89 6.70 11.78 -5.41
C SER A 89 8.09 11.22 -5.09
N HIS A 90 8.18 9.90 -5.05
CA HIS A 90 9.41 9.18 -4.72
C HIS A 90 10.45 9.17 -5.84
N ARG A 91 10.10 9.55 -7.09
CA ARG A 91 10.99 9.81 -8.26
C ARG A 91 12.28 8.95 -8.35
N GLY A 92 12.15 7.64 -8.18
CA GLY A 92 13.28 6.69 -8.28
C GLY A 92 14.02 6.40 -6.97
N ASN A 93 13.79 7.18 -5.91
CA ASN A 93 14.20 6.84 -4.55
C ASN A 93 13.01 6.16 -3.83
N ILE A 94 12.91 4.85 -3.99
CA ILE A 94 11.81 4.07 -3.40
C ILE A 94 12.02 4.00 -1.88
N PRO A 95 11.07 4.49 -1.07
CA PRO A 95 11.12 4.32 0.36
C PRO A 95 11.29 2.84 0.74
N TYR A 96 12.11 2.57 1.76
CA TYR A 96 12.32 1.21 2.24
C TYR A 96 12.35 1.15 3.76
N TYR A 97 12.04 -0.03 4.28
CA TYR A 97 11.96 -0.34 5.70
C TYR A 97 12.96 -1.44 6.04
N ASP A 98 13.79 -1.24 7.06
CA ASP A 98 14.81 -2.20 7.48
C ASP A 98 14.43 -2.96 8.77
N ASP A 99 15.30 -3.90 9.16
CA ASP A 99 15.19 -4.71 10.37
C ASP A 99 15.33 -3.88 11.66
N LYS A 100 15.90 -2.68 11.58
CA LYS A 100 16.05 -1.73 12.70
C LYS A 100 14.85 -0.80 12.86
N MET A 101 13.79 -1.04 12.09
CA MET A 101 12.55 -0.26 12.11
C MET A 101 12.76 1.19 11.69
N LEU A 102 13.66 1.39 10.72
CA LEU A 102 13.91 2.66 10.06
C LEU A 102 13.21 2.68 8.70
N LEU A 103 12.39 3.71 8.49
CA LEU A 103 11.79 4.05 7.22
C LEU A 103 12.63 5.14 6.56
N GLN A 104 13.28 4.84 5.43
CA GLN A 104 14.00 5.84 4.64
C GLN A 104 13.13 6.32 3.50
N PHE A 105 13.12 7.63 3.22
CA PHE A 105 12.29 8.22 2.16
C PHE A 105 12.91 9.49 1.59
N ASN A 106 12.31 10.01 0.51
CA ASN A 106 12.73 11.27 -0.08
C ASN A 106 12.40 12.45 0.86
N GLY A 107 13.38 12.87 1.65
CA GLY A 107 13.23 13.88 2.70
C GLY A 107 13.97 13.54 3.99
N GLY A 108 14.39 12.29 4.18
CA GLY A 108 15.08 11.89 5.40
C GLY A 108 14.93 10.41 5.75
N TRP A 109 14.97 10.14 7.05
CA TRP A 109 14.64 8.84 7.61
C TRP A 109 13.72 9.03 8.82
N ALA A 110 12.94 8.00 9.14
CA ALA A 110 12.07 8.00 10.30
C ALA A 110 12.23 6.71 11.08
N ARG A 111 12.41 6.81 12.40
CA ARG A 111 12.26 5.66 13.29
C ARG A 111 10.76 5.40 13.50
N VAL A 112 10.36 4.15 13.32
CA VAL A 112 8.95 3.73 13.39
C VAL A 112 8.64 3.14 14.76
N TYR A 113 7.61 3.65 15.42
CA TYR A 113 7.15 3.17 16.71
C TYR A 113 5.84 2.40 16.58
N PHE A 114 5.79 1.22 17.19
CA PHE A 114 4.64 0.33 17.13
C PHE A 114 4.00 0.19 18.51
N GLN A 115 2.67 0.12 18.53
CA GLN A 115 1.89 -0.29 19.68
C GLN A 115 1.22 -1.63 19.37
N ASP A 116 1.27 -2.54 20.32
CA ASP A 116 0.47 -3.76 20.32
C ASP A 116 -0.98 -3.39 20.68
N ILE A 117 -1.92 -3.81 19.84
CA ILE A 117 -3.36 -3.58 20.03
C ILE A 117 -4.14 -4.90 20.20
N GLY A 118 -3.46 -5.97 20.64
CA GLY A 118 -4.00 -7.30 20.86
C GLY A 118 -3.54 -8.26 19.76
N ASP A 119 -4.37 -8.46 18.74
CA ASP A 119 -4.09 -9.43 17.68
C ASP A 119 -3.14 -8.91 16.60
N THR A 120 -2.68 -7.66 16.68
CA THR A 120 -1.89 -7.02 15.63
C THR A 120 -1.15 -5.79 16.19
N TYR A 121 -0.38 -5.12 15.32
CA TYR A 121 0.33 -3.90 15.65
C TYR A 121 -0.23 -2.69 14.91
N LYS A 122 -0.05 -1.52 15.49
CA LYS A 122 -0.31 -0.24 14.84
C LYS A 122 0.90 0.67 14.95
N ILE A 123 1.23 1.36 13.87
CA ILE A 123 2.25 2.42 13.90
C ILE A 123 1.63 3.61 14.62
N VAL A 124 2.20 3.98 15.76
CA VAL A 124 1.67 5.07 16.59
C VAL A 124 2.47 6.35 16.45
N ASP A 125 3.73 6.24 16.03
CA ASP A 125 4.55 7.42 15.82
C ASP A 125 5.68 7.23 14.81
N PHE A 126 6.13 8.36 14.25
CA PHE A 126 7.37 8.50 13.51
C PHE A 126 8.24 9.58 14.16
N GLU A 127 9.49 9.23 14.43
CA GLU A 127 10.52 10.22 14.74
C GLU A 127 11.29 10.51 13.46
N VAL A 128 10.94 11.64 12.82
CA VAL A 128 11.44 12.02 11.49
C VAL A 128 12.71 12.86 11.62
N HIS A 129 13.75 12.46 10.91
CA HIS A 129 15.03 13.15 10.79
C HIS A 129 15.20 13.58 9.34
N SER A 130 15.04 14.88 9.09
CA SER A 130 15.20 15.48 7.76
C SER A 130 16.66 15.54 7.33
N ARG A 131 16.90 15.42 6.03
CA ARG A 131 18.22 15.66 5.41
C ARG A 131 18.51 17.15 5.23
#